data_AF-A0A939F8T4-F1
#
_entry.id   AF-A0A939F8T4-F1
#
_cell.length_a   1.000
_cell.length_b   1.000
_cell.length_c   1.000
_cell.angle_alpha   90.00
_cell.angle_beta   90.00
_cell.angle_gamma   90.00
#
_symmetry.space_group_name_H-M   'P 1'
#
loop_
_entity.id
_entity.type
_entity.pdbx_description
1 polymer ?
#
loop_
_entity_poly.entity_id
_entity_poly.type
_entity_poly.pdbx_seq_one_letter_code
_entity_poly.pdbx_strand_id
1 'polypeptide(L)'
;MPTGAAGGPGPGVQVSLTHSGTLAAVALTTAGAVGVDIELLRPLPELEGMARTVLAASELEEWGAAGPSSRLNILFRAWTRKEAVLKALGTGLGGDMRSVVTDLAPAPHHPAAVAALPHEAGPLAHWTVRDLPAQAGYAGALAVRAPGAHVVQHQITLDELLAAADLRTPGRATAAAGCGPDTAHPVPGLAGRPQPDARAGAPVRAETRLRLFCLPHTAGNADHFRHWQHRMPTGIEVTPVDLPGHGTRLREPLVGQWHTLVADLAGTIARQIDGPYAVLGHGLGALLAFEAARTLQLRGTPPVLLVAAGRNGPAAAPSHRPLHGLPDAQLFSTLRHLGRIPDGVLHQSALLQMFLPGLRTDLRLAERYVRSTGPLLSSPVLAVAGRQDKTTDPDGMLAWERETSATCELVFVGGGHFFLQEEEFTQALRLRLTHIGDRLRVRQGVSAGGALLK
;
A
#
# COMPACT_ATOMS: atom_id res chain seq x y z
N MET A 1 32.37 9.26 -14.14
CA MET A 1 32.25 9.56 -15.59
C MET A 1 32.15 8.23 -16.32
N PRO A 2 31.17 8.05 -17.21
CA PRO A 2 30.11 7.08 -16.97
C PRO A 2 30.30 5.77 -17.75
N THR A 3 30.11 4.63 -17.09
CA THR A 3 29.70 3.36 -17.71
C THR A 3 28.90 2.56 -16.69
N GLY A 4 27.73 2.07 -17.11
CA GLY A 4 26.81 1.31 -16.26
C GLY A 4 25.46 1.07 -16.94
N ALA A 5 25.49 0.51 -18.15
CA ALA A 5 24.33 -0.17 -18.71
C ALA A 5 24.33 -1.62 -18.18
N ALA A 6 23.27 -2.04 -17.48
CA ALA A 6 22.76 -3.42 -17.27
C ALA A 6 21.84 -3.44 -16.02
N GLY A 7 20.71 -4.15 -15.95
CA GLY A 7 20.25 -5.25 -16.78
C GLY A 7 18.72 -5.36 -16.85
N GLY A 8 18.26 -6.10 -17.87
CA GLY A 8 16.85 -6.39 -18.09
C GLY A 8 16.21 -7.17 -16.92
N PRO A 9 14.87 -7.21 -16.88
CA PRO A 9 14.16 -7.92 -15.81
C PRO A 9 14.53 -9.40 -15.88
N GLY A 10 14.94 -9.98 -14.75
CA GLY A 10 15.13 -11.42 -14.62
C GLY A 10 13.85 -12.21 -14.92
N PRO A 11 13.91 -13.55 -14.95
CA PRO A 11 12.82 -14.44 -15.37
C PRO A 11 11.74 -14.59 -14.28
N GLY A 12 11.19 -13.49 -13.80
CA GLY A 12 10.14 -13.43 -12.79
C GLY A 12 8.83 -12.89 -13.35
N VAL A 13 7.71 -13.42 -12.85
CA VAL A 13 6.37 -12.89 -13.16
C VAL A 13 6.28 -11.44 -12.69
N GLN A 14 6.04 -10.53 -13.63
CA GLN A 14 5.68 -9.14 -13.38
C GLN A 14 4.18 -9.05 -13.09
N VAL A 15 3.83 -8.24 -12.10
CA VAL A 15 2.44 -8.09 -11.62
C VAL A 15 2.09 -6.61 -11.57
N SER A 16 0.90 -6.27 -12.04
CA SER A 16 0.28 -4.97 -11.81
C SER A 16 -1.17 -5.19 -11.38
N LEU A 17 -1.65 -4.39 -10.43
CA LEU A 17 -2.98 -4.48 -9.85
C LEU A 17 -3.57 -3.07 -9.74
N THR A 18 -4.85 -2.95 -10.05
CA THR A 18 -5.65 -1.74 -9.85
C THR A 18 -7.07 -2.12 -9.44
N HIS A 19 -7.83 -1.18 -8.89
CA HIS A 19 -9.25 -1.36 -8.67
C HIS A 19 -10.00 -0.04 -8.78
N SER A 20 -11.23 -0.08 -9.26
CA SER A 20 -12.15 1.05 -9.24
C SER A 20 -13.57 0.50 -9.24
N GLY A 21 -14.50 1.18 -8.56
CA GLY A 21 -15.87 0.65 -8.49
C GLY A 21 -15.96 -0.66 -7.73
N THR A 22 -16.55 -1.65 -8.38
CA THR A 22 -16.70 -3.04 -7.95
C THR A 22 -15.73 -3.97 -8.68
N LEU A 23 -14.84 -3.42 -9.51
CA LEU A 23 -13.90 -4.19 -10.33
C LEU A 23 -12.47 -4.00 -9.83
N ALA A 24 -11.72 -5.09 -9.86
CA ALA A 24 -10.27 -5.09 -9.78
C ALA A 24 -9.71 -5.64 -11.10
N ALA A 25 -8.58 -5.12 -11.55
CA ALA A 25 -7.86 -5.65 -12.70
C ALA A 25 -6.44 -6.04 -12.27
N VAL A 26 -6.07 -7.28 -12.58
CA VAL A 26 -4.74 -7.85 -12.33
C VAL A 26 -4.11 -8.20 -13.67
N ALA A 27 -2.89 -7.73 -13.91
CA ALA A 27 -2.08 -8.12 -15.03
C ALA A 27 -0.86 -8.92 -14.56
N LEU A 28 -0.64 -10.09 -15.19
CA LEU A 28 0.48 -10.99 -14.90
C LEU A 28 1.20 -11.28 -16.22
N THR A 29 2.53 -11.18 -16.24
CA THR A 29 3.31 -11.53 -17.43
C THR A 29 4.76 -11.86 -17.09
N THR A 30 5.41 -12.68 -17.90
CA THR A 30 6.88 -12.87 -17.87
C THR A 30 7.58 -12.14 -19.01
N ALA A 31 6.83 -11.48 -19.91
CA ALA A 31 7.36 -10.92 -21.15
C ALA A 31 8.09 -9.57 -20.96
N GLY A 32 7.76 -8.82 -19.91
CA GLY A 32 8.34 -7.51 -19.65
C GLY A 32 7.56 -6.75 -18.59
N ALA A 33 7.99 -5.52 -18.29
CA ALA A 33 7.32 -4.67 -17.34
C ALA A 33 5.85 -4.45 -17.74
N VAL A 34 4.94 -4.45 -16.76
CA VAL A 34 3.50 -4.43 -16.99
C VAL A 34 2.82 -3.41 -16.09
N GLY A 35 1.80 -2.77 -16.63
CA GLY A 35 0.91 -1.89 -15.89
C GLY A 35 -0.53 -2.07 -16.37
N VAL A 36 -1.47 -2.08 -15.43
CA VAL A 36 -2.90 -2.12 -15.72
C VAL A 36 -3.61 -1.03 -14.95
N ASP A 37 -4.61 -0.43 -15.59
CA ASP A 37 -5.49 0.53 -14.95
C ASP A 37 -6.96 0.34 -15.33
N ILE A 38 -7.87 0.68 -14.42
CA ILE A 38 -9.32 0.54 -14.58
C ILE A 38 -10.00 1.64 -13.77
N GLU A 39 -10.96 2.33 -14.38
CA GLU A 39 -11.68 3.42 -13.75
C GLU A 39 -13.17 3.36 -14.02
N LEU A 40 -13.96 3.51 -12.95
CA LEU A 40 -15.40 3.72 -13.02
C LEU A 40 -15.67 5.14 -13.53
N LEU A 41 -16.34 5.24 -14.68
CA LEU A 41 -16.81 6.49 -15.24
C LEU A 41 -17.83 7.10 -14.29
N ARG A 42 -17.51 8.30 -13.82
CA ARG A 42 -18.34 9.08 -12.90
C ARG A 42 -18.23 10.56 -13.22
N PRO A 43 -19.26 11.37 -12.97
CA PRO A 43 -19.18 12.81 -13.14
C PRO A 43 -18.01 13.39 -12.32
N LEU A 44 -17.22 14.25 -12.95
CA LEU A 44 -16.12 14.97 -12.31
C LEU A 44 -16.52 16.46 -12.18
N PRO A 45 -16.63 17.01 -10.96
CA PRO A 45 -17.00 18.41 -10.74
C PRO A 45 -16.10 19.41 -11.48
N GLU A 46 -14.80 19.10 -11.64
CA GLU A 46 -13.83 19.90 -12.39
C GLU A 46 -13.28 19.17 -13.63
N LEU A 47 -14.18 18.68 -14.48
CA LEU A 47 -13.82 17.88 -15.65
C LEU A 47 -12.77 18.54 -16.56
N GLU A 48 -12.91 19.84 -16.84
CA GLU A 48 -11.96 20.58 -17.68
C GLU A 48 -10.59 20.76 -17.01
N GLY A 49 -10.57 20.96 -15.69
CA GLY A 49 -9.34 21.02 -14.90
C GLY A 49 -8.59 19.69 -15.01
N MET A 50 -9.31 18.59 -14.90
CA MET A 50 -8.74 17.26 -15.03
C MET A 50 -8.21 16.99 -16.44
N ALA A 51 -8.96 17.38 -17.47
CA ALA A 51 -8.51 17.27 -18.85
C ALA A 51 -7.18 17.99 -19.07
N ARG A 52 -7.00 19.21 -18.53
CA ARG A 52 -5.72 19.95 -18.62
C ARG A 52 -4.55 19.27 -17.92
N THR A 53 -4.80 18.49 -16.88
CA THR A 53 -3.74 17.76 -16.15
C THR A 53 -3.39 16.44 -16.81
N VAL A 54 -4.37 15.73 -17.34
CA VAL A 54 -4.19 14.39 -17.90
C VAL A 54 -3.76 14.45 -19.37
N LEU A 55 -4.39 15.30 -20.17
CA LEU A 55 -4.25 15.32 -21.62
C LEU A 55 -3.04 16.18 -22.04
N ALA A 56 -2.23 15.66 -22.95
CA ALA A 56 -1.22 16.42 -23.68
C ALA A 56 -1.89 17.55 -24.48
N ALA A 57 -1.09 18.51 -24.98
CA ALA A 57 -1.63 19.68 -25.68
C ALA A 57 -2.51 19.28 -26.88
N SER A 58 -2.05 18.34 -27.71
CA SER A 58 -2.78 17.82 -28.86
C SER A 58 -4.08 17.10 -28.46
N GLU A 59 -4.04 16.30 -27.40
CA GLU A 59 -5.20 15.59 -26.87
C GLU A 59 -6.24 16.56 -26.29
N LEU A 60 -5.80 17.66 -25.65
CA LEU A 60 -6.69 18.65 -25.06
C LEU A 60 -7.46 19.42 -26.14
N GLU A 61 -6.82 19.72 -27.27
CA GLU A 61 -7.47 20.34 -28.44
C GLU A 61 -8.55 19.42 -29.02
N GLU A 62 -8.21 18.15 -29.27
CA GLU A 62 -9.15 17.15 -29.78
C GLU A 62 -10.31 16.89 -28.80
N TRP A 63 -10.00 16.78 -27.50
CA TRP A 63 -10.99 16.64 -26.44
C TRP A 63 -11.91 17.88 -26.34
N GLY A 64 -11.37 19.07 -26.54
CA GLY A 64 -12.13 20.32 -26.58
C GLY A 64 -13.09 20.37 -27.78
N ALA A 65 -12.72 19.80 -28.92
CA ALA A 65 -13.58 19.67 -30.08
C ALA A 65 -14.66 18.58 -29.92
N ALA A 66 -14.46 17.62 -29.01
CA ALA A 66 -15.43 16.54 -28.78
C ALA A 66 -16.73 17.05 -28.13
N GLY A 67 -17.84 16.38 -28.47
CA GLY A 67 -19.16 16.67 -27.90
C GLY A 67 -19.19 16.52 -26.37
N PRO A 68 -19.92 17.37 -25.62
CA PRO A 68 -19.90 17.38 -24.15
C PRO A 68 -20.20 16.02 -23.50
N SER A 69 -21.08 15.22 -24.11
CA SER A 69 -21.46 13.89 -23.63
C SER A 69 -20.34 12.84 -23.75
N SER A 70 -19.35 13.06 -24.63
CA SER A 70 -18.26 12.12 -24.88
C SER A 70 -16.98 12.47 -24.13
N ARG A 71 -16.81 13.73 -23.72
CA ARG A 71 -15.62 14.25 -23.05
C ARG A 71 -15.23 13.47 -21.79
N LEU A 72 -16.22 13.07 -20.99
CA LEU A 72 -15.97 12.29 -19.79
C LEU A 72 -15.32 10.94 -20.13
N ASN A 73 -15.91 10.20 -21.07
CA ASN A 73 -15.41 8.89 -21.49
C ASN A 73 -14.02 8.99 -22.14
N ILE A 74 -13.81 9.99 -23.01
CA ILE A 74 -12.51 10.24 -23.65
C ILE A 74 -11.43 10.48 -22.59
N LEU A 75 -11.73 11.30 -21.58
CA LEU A 75 -10.79 11.59 -20.50
C LEU A 75 -10.41 10.34 -19.70
N PHE A 76 -11.40 9.54 -19.29
CA PHE A 76 -11.15 8.30 -18.52
C PHE A 76 -10.39 7.24 -19.34
N ARG A 77 -10.61 7.16 -20.65
CA ARG A 77 -9.81 6.30 -21.55
C ARG A 77 -8.37 6.78 -21.64
N ALA A 78 -8.16 8.08 -21.85
CA ALA A 78 -6.81 8.64 -21.88
C ALA A 78 -6.09 8.42 -20.54
N TRP A 79 -6.78 8.68 -19.42
CA TRP A 79 -6.28 8.43 -18.07
C TRP A 79 -5.77 7.01 -17.91
N THR A 80 -6.64 6.02 -18.13
CA THR A 80 -6.32 4.60 -17.87
C THR A 80 -5.15 4.12 -18.71
N ARG A 81 -5.03 4.56 -19.97
CA ARG A 81 -3.87 4.26 -20.82
C ARG A 81 -2.58 4.86 -20.30
N LYS A 82 -2.61 6.14 -19.92
CA LYS A 82 -1.46 6.86 -19.40
C LYS A 82 -0.98 6.23 -18.09
N GLU A 83 -1.90 5.95 -17.18
CA GLU A 83 -1.57 5.33 -15.90
C GLU A 83 -1.05 3.89 -16.07
N ALA A 84 -1.62 3.10 -16.99
CA ALA A 84 -1.09 1.77 -17.31
C ALA A 84 0.37 1.84 -17.79
N VAL A 85 0.72 2.78 -18.67
CA VAL A 85 2.12 3.00 -19.10
C VAL A 85 3.00 3.42 -17.92
N LEU A 86 2.58 4.40 -17.12
CA LEU A 86 3.37 4.91 -15.99
C LEU A 86 3.55 3.86 -14.87
N LYS A 87 2.56 2.99 -14.66
CA LYS A 87 2.68 1.82 -13.76
C LYS A 87 3.73 0.83 -14.27
N ALA A 88 3.75 0.56 -15.58
CA ALA A 88 4.79 -0.28 -16.18
C ALA A 88 6.20 0.33 -16.10
N LEU A 89 6.31 1.66 -16.06
CA LEU A 89 7.58 2.37 -15.85
C LEU A 89 8.01 2.45 -14.38
N GLY A 90 7.14 2.07 -13.44
CA GLY A 90 7.39 2.12 -12.00
C GLY A 90 7.17 3.49 -11.35
N THR A 91 6.64 4.48 -12.08
CA THR A 91 6.36 5.83 -11.56
C THR A 91 4.93 6.00 -11.06
N GLY A 92 3.97 5.25 -11.64
CA GLY A 92 2.54 5.42 -11.36
C GLY A 92 2.07 6.87 -11.55
N LEU A 93 1.14 7.34 -10.70
CA LEU A 93 0.66 8.73 -10.69
C LEU A 93 1.74 9.77 -10.31
N GLY A 94 2.91 9.34 -9.83
CA GLY A 94 4.05 10.23 -9.61
C GLY A 94 4.78 10.62 -10.91
N GLY A 95 4.46 9.97 -12.04
CA GLY A 95 4.97 10.33 -13.36
C GLY A 95 4.14 11.41 -14.06
N ASP A 96 4.69 12.01 -15.11
CA ASP A 96 3.98 13.02 -15.89
C ASP A 96 2.97 12.37 -16.86
N MET A 97 1.68 12.45 -16.55
CA MET A 97 0.59 11.95 -17.40
C MET A 97 0.59 12.55 -18.82
N ARG A 98 1.09 13.78 -18.99
CA ARG A 98 1.13 14.47 -20.28
C ARG A 98 2.28 14.00 -21.18
N SER A 99 3.27 13.31 -20.60
CA SER A 99 4.40 12.73 -21.34
C SER A 99 4.01 11.50 -22.18
N VAL A 100 2.91 10.84 -21.82
CA VAL A 100 2.30 9.75 -22.60
C VAL A 100 1.17 10.35 -23.43
N VAL A 101 1.26 10.33 -24.75
CA VAL A 101 0.22 10.89 -25.64
C VAL A 101 -0.63 9.75 -26.17
N THR A 102 -1.94 9.78 -25.95
CA THR A 102 -2.87 8.72 -26.34
C THR A 102 -3.62 9.03 -27.63
N ASP A 103 -4.11 7.99 -28.30
CA ASP A 103 -5.00 8.14 -29.46
C ASP A 103 -6.46 8.24 -28.97
N LEU A 104 -7.05 9.44 -28.92
CA LEU A 104 -8.37 9.65 -28.32
C LEU A 104 -9.52 8.99 -29.12
N ALA A 105 -9.29 8.57 -30.37
CA ALA A 105 -10.30 7.95 -31.19
C ALA A 105 -10.78 6.60 -30.62
N PRO A 106 -12.08 6.27 -30.76
CA PRO A 106 -12.58 4.93 -30.46
C PRO A 106 -12.31 4.02 -31.65
N ALA A 107 -11.25 3.21 -31.58
CA ALA A 107 -11.06 2.11 -32.53
C ALA A 107 -10.88 0.81 -31.73
N PRO A 108 -11.94 -0.02 -31.58
CA PRO A 108 -11.70 -1.43 -31.33
C PRO A 108 -10.80 -1.88 -32.48
N HIS A 109 -9.67 -2.54 -32.15
CA HIS A 109 -8.66 -3.05 -33.10
C HIS A 109 -7.47 -2.14 -33.46
N HIS A 110 -7.27 -0.95 -32.88
CA HIS A 110 -5.98 -0.25 -33.06
C HIS A 110 -4.91 -0.83 -32.10
N PRO A 111 -3.78 -1.37 -32.61
CA PRO A 111 -2.77 -2.04 -31.78
C PRO A 111 -1.95 -1.08 -30.90
N ALA A 112 -2.02 0.24 -31.16
CA ALA A 112 -1.41 1.27 -30.35
C ALA A 112 -2.49 2.23 -29.82
N ALA A 113 -2.90 2.06 -28.56
CA ALA A 113 -3.75 3.01 -27.84
C ALA A 113 -3.01 4.33 -27.48
N VAL A 114 -1.72 4.40 -27.82
CA VAL A 114 -0.77 5.46 -27.47
C VAL A 114 -0.01 5.88 -28.71
N ALA A 115 0.10 7.19 -28.93
CA ALA A 115 0.82 7.82 -30.04
C ALA A 115 2.27 8.17 -29.68
N ALA A 116 2.56 8.50 -28.42
CA ALA A 116 3.92 8.80 -27.95
C ALA A 116 4.13 8.41 -26.48
N LEU A 117 5.37 8.09 -26.13
CA LEU A 117 5.81 7.72 -24.79
C LEU A 117 6.91 8.67 -24.30
N PRO A 118 7.11 8.79 -22.98
CA PRO A 118 8.25 9.52 -22.44
C PRO A 118 9.57 8.86 -22.85
N HIS A 119 10.65 9.65 -22.89
CA HIS A 119 11.95 9.21 -23.39
C HIS A 119 12.49 7.97 -22.66
N GLU A 120 12.32 7.90 -21.34
CA GLU A 120 12.72 6.78 -20.49
C GLU A 120 12.00 5.46 -20.79
N ALA A 121 10.82 5.49 -21.43
CA ALA A 121 10.10 4.30 -21.84
C ALA A 121 10.79 3.57 -23.01
N GLY A 122 11.61 4.30 -23.77
CA GLY A 122 12.19 3.86 -25.04
C GLY A 122 11.15 3.84 -26.18
N PRO A 123 11.49 3.22 -27.32
CA PRO A 123 10.67 3.25 -28.52
C PRO A 123 9.28 2.62 -28.32
N LEU A 124 8.23 3.28 -28.83
CA LEU A 124 6.85 2.77 -28.81
C LEU A 124 6.71 1.36 -29.43
N ALA A 125 7.55 1.03 -30.42
CA ALA A 125 7.59 -0.31 -31.03
C ALA A 125 7.93 -1.44 -30.05
N HIS A 126 8.46 -1.12 -28.86
CA HIS A 126 8.74 -2.09 -27.80
C HIS A 126 7.56 -2.35 -26.87
N TRP A 127 6.43 -1.69 -27.10
CA TRP A 127 5.29 -1.70 -26.22
C TRP A 127 4.05 -2.28 -26.90
N THR A 128 3.24 -2.93 -26.08
CA THR A 128 1.85 -3.26 -26.40
C THR A 128 0.97 -2.51 -25.42
N VAL A 129 0.17 -1.55 -25.90
CA VAL A 129 -0.79 -0.81 -25.08
C VAL A 129 -2.18 -0.96 -25.67
N ARG A 130 -3.13 -1.46 -24.87
CA ARG A 130 -4.48 -1.80 -25.32
C ARG A 130 -5.53 -1.36 -24.32
N ASP A 131 -6.68 -0.95 -24.84
CA ASP A 131 -7.90 -0.82 -24.04
C ASP A 131 -8.36 -2.22 -23.63
N LEU A 132 -8.79 -2.36 -22.37
CA LEU A 132 -9.39 -3.59 -21.87
C LEU A 132 -10.92 -3.52 -22.06
N PRO A 133 -11.55 -4.57 -22.60
CA PRO A 133 -13.00 -4.71 -22.53
C PRO A 133 -13.44 -4.75 -21.07
N ALA A 134 -13.96 -3.62 -20.59
CA ALA A 134 -14.49 -3.45 -19.25
C ALA A 134 -16.03 -3.47 -19.24
N GLN A 135 -16.63 -3.74 -18.08
CA GLN A 135 -18.08 -3.65 -17.92
C GLN A 135 -18.58 -2.24 -18.30
N ALA A 136 -19.82 -2.13 -18.78
CA ALA A 136 -20.43 -0.83 -19.07
C ALA A 136 -20.28 0.12 -17.87
N GLY A 137 -19.82 1.35 -18.13
CA GLY A 137 -19.49 2.32 -17.09
C GLY A 137 -18.04 2.27 -16.60
N TYR A 138 -17.17 1.43 -17.16
CA TYR A 138 -15.74 1.42 -16.86
C TYR A 138 -14.88 1.70 -18.10
N ALA A 139 -13.73 2.33 -17.87
CA ALA A 139 -12.61 2.38 -18.80
C ALA A 139 -11.48 1.55 -18.20
N GLY A 140 -10.68 0.89 -19.04
CA GLY A 140 -9.49 0.20 -18.56
C GLY A 140 -8.47 0.04 -19.66
N ALA A 141 -7.20 -0.09 -19.28
CA ALA A 141 -6.10 -0.26 -20.20
C ALA A 141 -4.98 -1.12 -19.61
N LEU A 142 -4.23 -1.75 -20.50
CA LEU A 142 -3.05 -2.56 -20.21
C LEU A 142 -1.87 -2.03 -21.02
N ALA A 143 -0.72 -1.89 -20.38
CA ALA A 143 0.56 -1.62 -21.02
C ALA A 143 1.55 -2.73 -20.66
N VAL A 144 2.19 -3.31 -21.67
CA VAL A 144 3.27 -4.31 -21.51
C VAL A 144 4.45 -3.85 -22.34
N ARG A 145 5.64 -3.81 -21.75
CA ARG A 145 6.90 -3.57 -22.46
C ARG A 145 7.38 -4.84 -23.17
N ALA A 146 6.56 -5.31 -24.11
CA ALA A 146 6.85 -6.40 -25.03
C ALA A 146 6.09 -6.14 -26.35
N PRO A 147 6.79 -6.07 -27.51
CA PRO A 147 6.14 -5.92 -28.80
C PRO A 147 5.18 -7.08 -29.10
N GLY A 148 3.97 -6.78 -29.58
CA GLY A 148 3.03 -7.80 -30.05
C GLY A 148 2.55 -8.78 -28.98
N ALA A 149 2.58 -8.39 -27.70
CA ALA A 149 2.18 -9.25 -26.60
C ALA A 149 0.74 -9.74 -26.79
N HIS A 150 0.56 -11.06 -26.74
CA HIS A 150 -0.77 -11.67 -26.80
C HIS A 150 -1.45 -11.53 -25.43
N VAL A 151 -2.53 -10.76 -25.37
CA VAL A 151 -3.27 -10.50 -24.14
C VAL A 151 -4.42 -11.48 -24.03
N VAL A 152 -4.40 -12.31 -22.99
CA VAL A 152 -5.53 -13.18 -22.61
C VAL A 152 -6.22 -12.54 -21.41
N GLN A 153 -7.52 -12.28 -21.54
CA GLN A 153 -8.33 -11.71 -20.47
C GLN A 153 -9.24 -12.77 -19.87
N HIS A 154 -9.28 -12.83 -18.55
CA HIS A 154 -10.24 -13.61 -17.78
C HIS A 154 -11.07 -12.67 -16.92
N GLN A 155 -12.37 -12.91 -16.84
CA GLN A 155 -13.26 -12.31 -15.85
C GLN A 155 -13.66 -13.40 -14.88
N ILE A 156 -13.44 -13.13 -13.60
CA ILE A 156 -13.76 -14.04 -12.50
C ILE A 156 -14.34 -13.21 -11.36
N THR A 157 -15.37 -13.72 -10.70
CA THR A 157 -15.88 -13.10 -9.47
C THR A 157 -14.91 -13.34 -8.33
N LEU A 158 -14.98 -12.53 -7.27
CA LEU A 158 -14.14 -12.73 -6.09
C LEU A 158 -14.43 -14.09 -5.43
N ASP A 159 -15.69 -14.52 -5.39
CA ASP A 159 -16.08 -15.81 -4.81
C ASP A 159 -15.52 -16.99 -5.62
N GLU A 160 -15.57 -16.93 -6.95
CA GLU A 160 -14.96 -17.95 -7.81
C GLU A 160 -13.43 -17.99 -7.67
N LEU A 161 -12.79 -16.82 -7.53
CA LEU A 161 -11.36 -16.73 -7.31
C LEU A 161 -10.95 -17.34 -5.96
N LEU A 162 -11.70 -17.05 -4.91
CA LEU A 162 -11.50 -17.61 -3.56
C LEU A 162 -11.74 -19.13 -3.57
N ALA A 163 -12.83 -19.59 -4.20
CA ALA A 163 -13.10 -21.02 -4.36
C ALA A 163 -11.99 -21.75 -5.14
N ALA A 164 -11.44 -21.12 -6.19
CA ALA A 164 -10.33 -21.66 -6.96
C ALA A 164 -9.00 -21.67 -6.18
N ALA A 165 -8.81 -20.73 -5.24
CA ALA A 165 -7.66 -20.69 -4.36
C ALA A 165 -7.74 -21.79 -3.27
N ASP A 166 -8.94 -22.05 -2.73
CA ASP A 166 -9.21 -23.11 -1.75
C ASP A 166 -9.07 -24.52 -2.33
N LEU A 167 -9.15 -24.68 -3.66
CA LEU A 167 -8.90 -25.96 -4.34
C LEU A 167 -7.40 -26.28 -4.52
N ARG A 168 -6.48 -25.37 -4.14
CA ARG A 168 -5.02 -25.56 -4.29
C ARG A 168 -4.27 -25.78 -2.98
N THR A 169 -4.96 -25.92 -1.85
CA THR A 169 -4.40 -26.46 -0.61
C THR A 169 -4.48 -28.00 -0.67
N PRO A 170 -3.35 -28.74 -0.65
CA PRO A 170 -3.41 -30.19 -0.49
C PRO A 170 -3.90 -30.50 0.93
N GLY A 171 -5.13 -31.00 1.03
CA GLY A 171 -5.59 -31.78 2.17
C GLY A 171 -6.36 -31.01 3.25
N ARG A 172 -7.65 -30.79 3.03
CA ARG A 172 -8.67 -31.08 4.05
C ARG A 172 -10.03 -31.25 3.36
N ALA A 173 -10.38 -32.50 3.10
CA ALA A 173 -11.75 -32.87 2.75
C ALA A 173 -12.67 -32.49 3.91
N THR A 174 -13.62 -31.59 3.64
CA THR A 174 -14.75 -31.31 4.53
C THR A 174 -15.72 -32.48 4.44
N ALA A 175 -15.73 -33.29 5.50
CA ALA A 175 -16.87 -34.13 5.80
C ALA A 175 -17.98 -33.24 6.37
N ALA A 176 -19.10 -33.14 5.65
CA ALA A 176 -20.36 -32.65 6.20
C ALA A 176 -21.41 -33.74 5.98
N ALA A 177 -21.90 -34.25 7.11
CA ALA A 177 -22.89 -35.30 7.23
C ALA A 177 -24.29 -34.82 6.85
N GLY A 178 -25.07 -35.72 6.25
CA GLY A 178 -26.52 -35.63 6.17
C GLY A 178 -27.12 -36.97 6.61
N CYS A 179 -27.77 -36.96 7.78
CA CYS A 179 -28.53 -38.09 8.33
C CYS A 179 -29.79 -38.38 7.51
N GLY A 180 -30.13 -39.67 7.39
CA GLY A 180 -31.45 -40.18 7.00
C GLY A 180 -31.51 -41.70 7.17
N PRO A 181 -32.52 -42.29 7.87
CA PRO A 181 -32.49 -43.67 8.34
C PRO A 181 -33.17 -44.63 7.35
N ASP A 182 -32.73 -45.90 7.28
CA ASP A 182 -33.59 -47.06 7.57
C ASP A 182 -32.95 -48.45 7.34
N THR A 183 -33.31 -49.35 8.27
CA THR A 183 -33.52 -50.82 8.17
C THR A 183 -32.40 -51.79 7.72
N ALA A 184 -31.90 -52.52 8.73
CA ALA A 184 -31.92 -54.00 8.89
C ALA A 184 -31.23 -54.98 7.89
N HIS A 185 -30.23 -55.68 8.46
CA HIS A 185 -29.87 -57.12 8.34
C HIS A 185 -28.85 -57.62 7.28
N PRO A 186 -28.12 -58.73 7.60
CA PRO A 186 -26.66 -58.82 7.50
C PRO A 186 -26.17 -59.77 6.37
N VAL A 187 -24.85 -59.84 6.13
CA VAL A 187 -24.06 -61.06 5.81
C VAL A 187 -22.55 -60.71 5.69
N PRO A 188 -21.62 -61.65 5.98
CA PRO A 188 -20.27 -61.37 6.50
C PRO A 188 -19.11 -61.67 5.55
N GLY A 189 -17.94 -61.16 5.91
CA GLY A 189 -16.63 -61.78 5.62
C GLY A 189 -15.84 -61.16 4.46
N LEU A 190 -14.66 -60.63 4.78
CA LEU A 190 -13.37 -61.12 4.26
C LEU A 190 -12.20 -60.22 4.74
N ALA A 191 -11.40 -60.82 5.61
CA ALA A 191 -9.95 -60.74 5.73
C ALA A 191 -9.20 -59.47 5.25
N GLY A 192 -8.70 -58.71 6.23
CA GLY A 192 -7.27 -58.47 6.43
C GLY A 192 -6.50 -57.65 5.38
N ARG A 193 -6.19 -56.40 5.75
CA ARG A 193 -4.95 -55.71 5.33
C ARG A 193 -4.39 -54.84 6.47
N PRO A 194 -3.06 -54.69 6.55
CA PRO A 194 -2.37 -54.23 7.76
C PRO A 194 -2.51 -52.73 7.97
N GLN A 195 -2.61 -52.34 9.24
CA GLN A 195 -2.59 -50.97 9.73
C GLN A 195 -1.18 -50.38 9.52
N PRO A 196 -1.00 -49.30 8.73
CA PRO A 196 0.28 -48.62 8.67
C PRO A 196 0.44 -47.73 9.91
N ASP A 197 1.66 -47.75 10.44
CA ASP A 197 2.11 -47.07 11.64
C ASP A 197 1.60 -45.63 11.77
N ALA A 198 1.05 -45.35 12.95
CA ALA A 198 0.79 -44.01 13.44
C ALA A 198 2.12 -43.29 13.73
N ARG A 199 2.74 -42.76 12.68
CA ARG A 199 3.68 -41.63 12.75
C ARG A 199 3.35 -40.64 11.63
N ALA A 200 2.11 -40.15 11.65
CA ALA A 200 1.76 -38.93 10.93
C ALA A 200 2.55 -37.79 11.59
N GLY A 201 3.48 -37.22 10.83
CA GLY A 201 4.29 -36.08 11.23
C GLY A 201 3.39 -34.97 11.80
N ALA A 202 3.81 -34.44 12.95
CA ALA A 202 3.22 -33.22 13.49
C ALA A 202 3.12 -32.16 12.38
N PRO A 203 2.03 -31.37 12.32
CA PRO A 203 1.95 -30.27 11.38
C PRO A 203 3.18 -29.39 11.62
N VAL A 204 3.96 -29.17 10.56
CA VAL A 204 5.03 -28.17 10.56
C VAL A 204 4.38 -26.88 11.02
N ARG A 205 4.70 -26.43 12.24
CA ARG A 205 4.22 -25.15 12.76
C ARG A 205 4.57 -24.11 11.71
N ALA A 206 3.55 -23.44 11.13
CA ALA A 206 3.77 -22.28 10.30
C ALA A 206 4.70 -21.35 11.08
N GLU A 207 5.89 -21.07 10.54
CA GLU A 207 6.85 -20.22 11.23
C GLU A 207 6.16 -18.91 11.60
N THR A 208 6.14 -18.57 12.89
CA THR A 208 5.48 -17.35 13.37
C THR A 208 6.12 -16.14 12.68
N ARG A 209 5.41 -15.54 11.72
CA ARG A 209 5.85 -14.32 11.02
C ARG A 209 5.56 -13.10 11.90
N LEU A 210 6.51 -12.17 11.98
CA LEU A 210 6.32 -10.88 12.64
C LEU A 210 5.61 -9.95 11.65
N ARG A 211 4.43 -9.45 12.00
CA ARG A 211 3.69 -8.51 11.14
C ARG A 211 4.13 -7.07 11.41
N LEU A 212 4.40 -6.29 10.36
CA LEU A 212 4.76 -4.87 10.43
C LEU A 212 3.63 -4.05 9.83
N PHE A 213 2.80 -3.43 10.68
CA PHE A 213 1.77 -2.50 10.22
C PHE A 213 2.39 -1.15 9.87
N CYS A 214 2.14 -0.63 8.67
CA CYS A 214 2.73 0.63 8.21
C CYS A 214 1.66 1.71 8.02
N LEU A 215 1.83 2.84 8.71
CA LEU A 215 0.93 3.99 8.67
C LEU A 215 1.56 5.17 7.92
N PRO A 216 0.87 5.70 6.89
CA PRO A 216 1.41 6.74 6.06
C PRO A 216 1.45 8.10 6.75
N HIS A 217 2.25 9.00 6.17
CA HIS A 217 2.22 10.42 6.47
C HIS A 217 0.92 11.09 5.99
N THR A 218 0.77 12.37 6.30
CA THR A 218 -0.29 13.26 5.80
C THR A 218 -0.53 13.07 4.29
N ALA A 219 -1.80 12.91 3.89
CA ALA A 219 -2.25 12.67 2.51
C ALA A 219 -1.63 11.44 1.81
N GLY A 220 -0.91 10.60 2.55
CA GLY A 220 -0.33 9.37 2.04
C GLY A 220 -1.32 8.19 2.14
N ASN A 221 -0.94 7.09 1.50
CA ASN A 221 -1.73 5.86 1.51
C ASN A 221 -0.83 4.62 1.67
N ALA A 222 -1.46 3.45 1.72
CA ALA A 222 -0.84 2.14 1.81
C ALA A 222 0.19 1.84 0.70
N ASP A 223 0.05 2.42 -0.49
CA ASP A 223 0.90 2.09 -1.64
C ASP A 223 2.36 2.48 -1.41
N HIS A 224 2.61 3.50 -0.58
CA HIS A 224 3.97 3.90 -0.17
C HIS A 224 4.78 2.77 0.46
N PHE A 225 4.12 1.76 1.04
CA PHE A 225 4.79 0.65 1.73
C PHE A 225 4.69 -0.69 0.99
N ARG A 226 3.92 -0.81 -0.10
CA ARG A 226 3.72 -2.10 -0.78
C ARG A 226 5.02 -2.73 -1.30
N HIS A 227 5.92 -1.90 -1.84
CA HIS A 227 7.22 -2.37 -2.34
C HIS A 227 8.17 -2.83 -1.23
N TRP A 228 7.87 -2.53 0.05
CA TRP A 228 8.74 -2.92 1.17
C TRP A 228 8.73 -4.41 1.46
N GLN A 229 7.69 -5.16 1.07
CA GLN A 229 7.67 -6.60 1.31
C GLN A 229 8.90 -7.30 0.70
N HIS A 230 9.36 -6.85 -0.47
CA HIS A 230 10.57 -7.36 -1.12
C HIS A 230 11.87 -6.86 -0.46
N ARG A 231 11.79 -5.77 0.31
CA ARG A 231 12.91 -5.21 1.07
C ARG A 231 12.99 -5.82 2.47
N MET A 232 12.01 -6.57 2.96
CA MET A 232 12.02 -7.11 4.33
C MET A 232 12.49 -8.57 4.38
N PRO A 233 13.07 -9.03 5.51
CA PRO A 233 13.47 -10.42 5.70
C PRO A 233 12.27 -11.39 5.58
N THR A 234 12.52 -12.65 5.23
CA THR A 234 11.50 -13.69 4.97
C THR A 234 10.55 -14.00 6.14
N GLY A 235 10.91 -13.58 7.37
CA GLY A 235 10.09 -13.71 8.58
C GLY A 235 9.21 -12.50 8.89
N ILE A 236 9.23 -11.44 8.05
CA ILE A 236 8.47 -10.21 8.26
C ILE A 236 7.39 -10.07 7.18
N GLU A 237 6.15 -9.92 7.63
CA GLU A 237 5.02 -9.58 6.77
C GLU A 237 4.74 -8.09 6.86
N VAL A 238 4.81 -7.37 5.74
CA VAL A 238 4.51 -5.94 5.70
C VAL A 238 3.03 -5.74 5.41
N THR A 239 2.33 -5.03 6.29
CA THR A 239 0.90 -4.77 6.20
C THR A 239 0.64 -3.25 6.18
N PRO A 240 0.64 -2.63 5.00
CA PRO A 240 0.26 -1.22 4.88
C PRO A 240 -1.21 -1.01 5.26
N VAL A 241 -1.54 0.11 5.91
CA VAL A 241 -2.90 0.40 6.36
C VAL A 241 -3.36 1.75 5.82
N ASP A 242 -4.52 1.74 5.16
CA ASP A 242 -5.20 2.95 4.69
C ASP A 242 -6.10 3.54 5.78
N LEU A 243 -6.07 4.88 5.88
CA LEU A 243 -7.01 5.66 6.69
C LEU A 243 -8.33 5.87 5.92
N PRO A 244 -9.47 6.07 6.61
CA PRO A 244 -10.70 6.50 5.95
C PRO A 244 -10.47 7.74 5.06
N GLY A 245 -10.99 7.71 3.84
CA GLY A 245 -10.81 8.77 2.84
C GLY A 245 -9.44 8.76 2.13
N HIS A 246 -8.65 7.69 2.29
CA HIS A 246 -7.34 7.52 1.64
C HIS A 246 -7.20 6.13 1.00
N GLY A 247 -6.38 6.04 -0.05
CA GLY A 247 -6.02 4.78 -0.71
C GLY A 247 -7.22 3.90 -1.05
N THR A 248 -7.19 2.63 -0.61
CA THR A 248 -8.27 1.66 -0.82
C THR A 248 -9.59 2.05 -0.12
N ARG A 249 -9.53 2.96 0.87
CA ARG A 249 -10.66 3.49 1.64
C ARG A 249 -11.06 4.90 1.23
N LEU A 250 -10.68 5.35 0.03
CA LEU A 250 -10.97 6.70 -0.50
C LEU A 250 -12.46 7.08 -0.48
N ARG A 251 -13.37 6.11 -0.59
CA ARG A 251 -14.82 6.33 -0.58
C ARG A 251 -15.41 6.57 0.80
N GLU A 252 -14.66 6.27 1.84
CA GLU A 252 -15.08 6.54 3.20
C GLU A 252 -14.92 8.02 3.52
N PRO A 253 -15.79 8.60 4.35
CA PRO A 253 -15.63 9.98 4.79
C PRO A 253 -14.28 10.20 5.47
N LEU A 254 -13.63 11.33 5.18
CA LEU A 254 -12.44 11.76 5.92
C LEU A 254 -12.78 11.92 7.41
N VAL A 255 -11.99 11.29 8.28
CA VAL A 255 -12.20 11.36 9.73
C VAL A 255 -11.25 12.37 10.34
N GLY A 256 -11.77 13.55 10.69
CA GLY A 256 -11.00 14.65 11.31
C GLY A 256 -10.97 14.64 12.85
N GLN A 257 -11.39 13.54 13.49
CA GLN A 257 -11.45 13.40 14.95
C GLN A 257 -10.54 12.27 15.44
N TRP A 258 -9.61 12.59 16.35
CA TRP A 258 -8.60 11.65 16.87
C TRP A 258 -9.20 10.37 17.46
N HIS A 259 -10.19 10.49 18.35
CA HIS A 259 -10.80 9.31 19.00
C HIS A 259 -11.39 8.33 17.99
N THR A 260 -12.17 8.84 17.03
CA THR A 260 -12.80 8.04 15.98
C THR A 260 -11.77 7.38 15.07
N LEU A 261 -10.76 8.14 14.64
CA LEU A 261 -9.71 7.64 13.75
C LEU A 261 -8.84 6.58 14.43
N VAL A 262 -8.45 6.79 15.68
CA VAL A 262 -7.66 5.82 16.45
C VAL A 262 -8.47 4.57 16.76
N ALA A 263 -9.76 4.68 17.07
CA ALA A 263 -10.62 3.53 17.30
C ALA A 263 -10.77 2.66 16.04
N ASP A 264 -11.00 3.28 14.88
CA ASP A 264 -11.04 2.61 13.58
C ASP A 264 -9.71 1.91 13.25
N LEU A 265 -8.59 2.63 13.42
CA LEU A 265 -7.26 2.12 13.16
C LEU A 265 -6.89 0.95 14.08
N ALA A 266 -7.09 1.10 15.39
CA ALA A 266 -6.83 0.03 16.36
C ALA A 266 -7.75 -1.17 16.11
N GLY A 267 -9.00 -0.96 15.67
CA GLY A 267 -9.90 -2.04 15.25
C GLY A 267 -9.39 -2.77 14.01
N THR A 268 -8.89 -2.03 13.02
CA THR A 268 -8.32 -2.57 11.78
C THR A 268 -7.06 -3.39 12.03
N ILE A 269 -6.17 -2.91 12.90
CA ILE A 269 -4.98 -3.65 13.32
C ILE A 269 -5.40 -4.90 14.11
N ALA A 270 -6.28 -4.75 15.11
CA ALA A 270 -6.69 -5.86 15.99
C ALA A 270 -7.27 -7.07 15.26
N ARG A 271 -8.07 -6.86 14.21
CA ARG A 271 -8.63 -7.94 13.37
C ARG A 271 -7.57 -8.76 12.63
N GLN A 272 -6.36 -8.23 12.53
CA GLN A 272 -5.23 -8.81 11.82
C GLN A 272 -4.09 -9.20 12.78
N ILE A 273 -4.33 -9.26 14.10
CA ILE A 273 -3.31 -9.76 15.03
C ILE A 273 -3.51 -11.28 15.16
N ASP A 274 -2.61 -12.05 14.57
CA ASP A 274 -2.50 -13.52 14.67
C ASP A 274 -1.17 -13.96 15.33
N GLY A 275 -0.36 -13.00 15.77
CA GLY A 275 0.98 -13.23 16.30
C GLY A 275 1.66 -11.94 16.78
N PRO A 276 2.99 -11.97 17.01
CA PRO A 276 3.74 -10.77 17.34
C PRO A 276 3.67 -9.77 16.18
N TYR A 277 3.57 -8.48 16.50
CA TYR A 277 3.49 -7.43 15.50
C TYR A 277 4.20 -6.15 15.94
N ALA A 278 4.72 -5.40 14.98
CA ALA A 278 5.26 -4.06 15.14
C ALA A 278 4.36 -3.06 14.41
N VAL A 279 4.41 -1.79 14.83
CA VAL A 279 3.71 -0.70 14.14
C VAL A 279 4.73 0.36 13.78
N LEU A 280 4.75 0.72 12.51
CA LEU A 280 5.54 1.81 11.96
C LEU A 280 4.62 2.93 11.52
N GLY A 281 4.97 4.16 11.86
CA GLY A 281 4.28 5.34 11.40
C GLY A 281 5.24 6.43 10.97
N HIS A 282 4.89 7.14 9.90
CA HIS A 282 5.68 8.26 9.39
C HIS A 282 4.91 9.58 9.44
N GLY A 283 5.51 10.66 9.95
CA GLY A 283 4.85 11.97 10.06
C GLY A 283 3.59 11.90 10.94
N LEU A 284 2.42 12.18 10.35
CA LEU A 284 1.12 11.95 11.04
C LEU A 284 0.96 10.48 11.47
N GLY A 285 1.38 9.55 10.62
CA GLY A 285 1.36 8.12 10.90
C GLY A 285 2.08 7.74 12.18
N ALA A 286 3.14 8.47 12.59
CA ALA A 286 3.87 8.19 13.83
C ALA A 286 3.00 8.44 15.08
N LEU A 287 2.20 9.51 15.06
CA LEU A 287 1.25 9.82 16.14
C LEU A 287 0.08 8.82 16.15
N LEU A 288 -0.41 8.44 14.97
CA LEU A 288 -1.46 7.43 14.82
C LEU A 288 -0.98 6.04 15.30
N ALA A 289 0.25 5.66 14.94
CA ALA A 289 0.89 4.42 15.38
C ALA A 289 0.98 4.37 16.90
N PHE A 290 1.40 5.48 17.51
CA PHE A 290 1.50 5.61 18.96
C PHE A 290 0.15 5.46 19.66
N GLU A 291 -0.87 6.21 19.23
CA GLU A 291 -2.20 6.14 19.86
C GLU A 291 -2.90 4.78 19.62
N ALA A 292 -2.71 4.18 18.44
CA ALA A 292 -3.17 2.82 18.17
C ALA A 292 -2.45 1.79 19.06
N ALA A 293 -1.13 1.90 19.21
CA ALA A 293 -0.33 1.03 20.08
C ALA A 293 -0.77 1.12 21.55
N ARG A 294 -1.04 2.33 22.07
CA ARG A 294 -1.60 2.54 23.41
C ARG A 294 -2.97 1.89 23.56
N THR A 295 -3.84 2.09 22.57
CA THR A 295 -5.19 1.51 22.57
C THR A 295 -5.14 -0.02 22.57
N LEU A 296 -4.25 -0.63 21.78
CA LEU A 296 -4.07 -2.08 21.71
C LEU A 296 -3.41 -2.63 22.98
N GLN A 297 -2.48 -1.90 23.59
CA GLN A 297 -1.91 -2.25 24.90
C GLN A 297 -2.98 -2.30 25.99
N LEU A 298 -3.89 -1.34 26.03
CA LEU A 298 -5.01 -1.35 27.00
C LEU A 298 -5.95 -2.55 26.79
N ARG A 299 -5.95 -3.15 25.59
CA ARG A 299 -6.67 -4.39 25.27
C ARG A 299 -5.84 -5.66 25.52
N GLY A 300 -4.65 -5.55 26.09
CA GLY A 300 -3.77 -6.68 26.42
C GLY A 300 -2.88 -7.16 25.27
N THR A 301 -2.86 -6.46 24.14
CA THR A 301 -2.05 -6.82 22.97
C THR A 301 -1.13 -5.65 22.60
N PRO A 302 -0.06 -5.36 23.35
CA PRO A 302 0.90 -4.32 22.96
C PRO A 302 1.75 -4.79 21.76
N PRO A 303 2.19 -3.89 20.85
CA PRO A 303 3.14 -4.23 19.81
C PRO A 303 4.51 -4.60 20.41
N VAL A 304 5.30 -5.38 19.69
CA VAL A 304 6.68 -5.70 20.11
C VAL A 304 7.67 -4.57 19.81
N LEU A 305 7.29 -3.62 18.95
CA LEU A 305 8.06 -2.43 18.60
C LEU A 305 7.12 -1.36 18.03
N LEU A 306 7.30 -0.11 18.46
CA LEU A 306 6.80 1.08 17.77
C LEU A 306 7.95 1.75 17.02
N VAL A 307 7.77 2.03 15.73
CA VAL A 307 8.71 2.83 14.93
C VAL A 307 8.06 4.18 14.62
N ALA A 308 8.59 5.23 15.23
CA ALA A 308 8.13 6.61 15.06
C ALA A 308 9.09 7.37 14.13
N ALA A 309 8.71 7.51 12.86
CA ALA A 309 9.55 8.11 11.83
C ALA A 309 9.11 9.54 11.48
N GLY A 310 10.05 10.47 11.35
CA GLY A 310 9.83 11.81 10.78
C GLY A 310 8.81 12.65 11.56
N ARG A 311 8.78 12.50 12.89
CA ARG A 311 7.87 13.26 13.75
C ARG A 311 8.43 13.39 15.17
N ASN A 312 8.52 14.62 15.68
CA ASN A 312 8.82 14.89 17.08
C ASN A 312 7.84 14.17 18.03
N GLY A 313 8.33 13.80 19.21
CA GLY A 313 7.54 13.09 20.22
C GLY A 313 6.33 13.90 20.72
N PRO A 314 5.26 13.23 21.19
CA PRO A 314 4.04 13.86 21.69
C PRO A 314 4.21 14.98 22.72
N ALA A 315 5.25 14.90 23.56
CA ALA A 315 5.56 15.91 24.57
C ALA A 315 6.37 17.11 24.05
N ALA A 316 6.80 17.10 22.79
CA ALA A 316 7.59 18.18 22.19
C ALA A 316 6.71 19.36 21.76
N ALA A 317 7.31 20.55 21.72
CA ALA A 317 6.68 21.71 21.11
C ALA A 317 6.50 21.50 19.58
N PRO A 318 5.47 22.11 18.96
CA PRO A 318 5.33 22.08 17.51
C PRO A 318 6.56 22.66 16.79
N SER A 319 7.04 21.98 15.75
CA SER A 319 8.23 22.39 14.98
C SER A 319 7.95 23.49 13.94
N HIS A 320 6.68 23.79 13.67
CA HIS A 320 6.27 24.85 12.75
C HIS A 320 4.91 25.43 13.14
N ARG A 321 4.60 26.61 12.61
CA ARG A 321 3.26 27.21 12.75
C ARG A 321 2.20 26.37 12.00
N PRO A 322 0.95 26.35 12.46
CA PRO A 322 -0.12 25.60 11.79
C PRO A 322 -0.29 26.00 10.32
N LEU A 323 -0.40 25.00 9.45
CA LEU A 323 -0.54 25.13 8.00
C LEU A 323 -1.98 24.88 7.54
N HIS A 324 -2.77 24.10 8.29
CA HIS A 324 -4.10 23.65 7.86
C HIS A 324 -5.10 24.78 7.55
N GLY A 325 -4.87 25.98 8.09
CA GLY A 325 -5.70 27.17 7.86
C GLY A 325 -5.13 28.17 6.84
N LEU A 326 -3.95 27.92 6.27
CA LEU A 326 -3.36 28.82 5.28
C LEU A 326 -4.16 28.79 3.96
N PRO A 327 -4.22 29.91 3.22
CA PRO A 327 -4.69 29.90 1.83
C PRO A 327 -3.86 28.93 0.96
N ASP A 328 -4.49 28.29 -0.04
CA ASP A 328 -3.88 27.22 -0.85
C ASP A 328 -2.48 27.56 -1.39
N ALA A 329 -2.32 28.73 -2.01
CA ALA A 329 -1.03 29.15 -2.56
C ALA A 329 0.07 29.27 -1.48
N GLN A 330 -0.29 29.76 -0.30
CA GLN A 330 0.64 29.85 0.84
C GLN A 330 0.92 28.46 1.41
N LEU A 331 -0.10 27.62 1.55
CA LEU A 331 0.03 26.23 1.99
C LEU A 331 1.02 25.46 1.12
N PHE A 332 0.84 25.47 -0.20
CA PHE A 332 1.75 24.75 -1.11
C PHE A 332 3.17 25.32 -1.11
N SER A 333 3.31 26.65 -1.07
CA SER A 333 4.63 27.29 -0.96
C SER A 333 5.35 26.87 0.33
N THR A 334 4.65 26.83 1.46
CA THR A 334 5.21 26.39 2.74
C THR A 334 5.53 24.90 2.75
N LEU A 335 4.63 24.04 2.23
CA LEU A 335 4.87 22.61 2.15
C LEU A 335 6.10 22.29 1.26
N ARG A 336 6.29 23.03 0.16
CA ARG A 336 7.51 22.94 -0.65
C ARG A 336 8.75 23.32 0.14
N HIS A 337 8.74 24.44 0.86
CA HIS A 337 9.89 24.88 1.66
C HIS A 337 10.27 23.86 2.75
N LEU A 338 9.27 23.19 3.32
CA LEU A 338 9.42 22.12 4.31
C LEU A 338 9.78 20.76 3.69
N GLY A 339 9.86 20.65 2.35
CA GLY A 339 10.15 19.39 1.66
C GLY A 339 9.05 18.34 1.82
N ARG A 340 7.79 18.76 1.98
CA ARG A 340 6.61 17.90 2.18
C ARG A 340 5.81 17.61 0.91
N ILE A 341 6.24 18.16 -0.23
CA ILE A 341 5.69 17.85 -1.56
C ILE A 341 6.88 17.73 -2.52
N PRO A 342 7.01 16.63 -3.29
CA PRO A 342 8.01 16.51 -4.35
C PRO A 342 7.79 17.56 -5.45
N ASP A 343 8.86 18.10 -6.03
CA ASP A 343 8.77 19.21 -7.00
C ASP A 343 7.87 18.91 -8.21
N GLY A 344 7.83 17.64 -8.67
CA GLY A 344 6.99 17.23 -9.80
C GLY A 344 5.47 17.35 -9.56
N VAL A 345 5.01 17.30 -8.31
CA VAL A 345 3.58 17.39 -7.94
C VAL A 345 3.09 18.85 -7.94
N LEU A 346 4.00 19.82 -7.75
CA LEU A 346 3.66 21.24 -7.61
C LEU A 346 3.11 21.87 -8.88
N HIS A 347 3.43 21.30 -10.05
CA HIS A 347 2.96 21.79 -11.35
C HIS A 347 1.58 21.26 -11.75
N GLN A 348 0.99 20.38 -10.93
CA GLN A 348 -0.27 19.69 -11.23
C GLN A 348 -1.41 20.21 -10.35
N SER A 349 -1.88 21.44 -10.61
CA SER A 349 -2.84 22.14 -9.73
C SER A 349 -4.15 21.36 -9.49
N ALA A 350 -4.68 20.64 -10.47
CA ALA A 350 -5.92 19.86 -10.29
C ALA A 350 -5.70 18.60 -9.41
N LEU A 351 -4.54 17.95 -9.54
CA LEU A 351 -4.17 16.80 -8.70
C LEU A 351 -4.01 17.25 -7.24
N LEU A 352 -3.36 18.40 -7.02
CA LEU A 352 -3.27 19.02 -5.70
C LEU A 352 -4.65 19.35 -5.12
N GLN A 353 -5.58 19.89 -5.92
CA GLN A 353 -6.94 20.22 -5.47
C GLN A 353 -7.74 18.97 -5.07
N MET A 354 -7.53 17.83 -5.74
CA MET A 354 -8.17 16.56 -5.37
C MET A 354 -7.71 16.06 -3.99
N PHE A 355 -6.41 16.19 -3.67
CA PHE A 355 -5.86 15.75 -2.38
C PHE A 355 -6.00 16.80 -1.27
N LEU A 356 -6.31 18.04 -1.61
CA LEU A 356 -6.34 19.16 -0.67
C LEU A 356 -7.31 18.94 0.52
N PRO A 357 -8.53 18.40 0.36
CA PRO A 357 -9.41 18.12 1.51
C PRO A 357 -8.81 17.10 2.49
N GLY A 358 -8.20 16.03 1.98
CA GLY A 358 -7.50 15.02 2.79
C GLY A 358 -6.29 15.60 3.48
N LEU A 359 -5.44 16.30 2.71
CA LEU A 359 -4.27 17.01 3.18
C LEU A 359 -4.61 17.99 4.32
N ARG A 360 -5.65 18.81 4.17
CA ARG A 360 -6.08 19.77 5.21
C ARG A 360 -6.60 19.07 6.46
N THR A 361 -7.36 17.98 6.27
CA THR A 361 -7.86 17.17 7.40
C THR A 361 -6.70 16.59 8.20
N ASP A 362 -5.74 15.98 7.52
CA ASP A 362 -4.58 15.34 8.12
C ASP A 362 -3.63 16.36 8.77
N LEU A 363 -3.39 17.51 8.14
CA LEU A 363 -2.62 18.60 8.74
C LEU A 363 -3.30 19.10 10.01
N ARG A 364 -4.62 19.29 9.98
CA ARG A 364 -5.39 19.72 11.14
C ARG A 364 -5.28 18.70 12.28
N LEU A 365 -5.35 17.41 11.98
CA LEU A 365 -5.14 16.34 12.97
C LEU A 365 -3.74 16.43 13.60
N ALA A 366 -2.70 16.48 12.77
CA ALA A 366 -1.31 16.54 13.23
C ALA A 366 -1.02 17.80 14.06
N GLU A 367 -1.56 18.95 13.67
CA GLU A 367 -1.29 20.25 14.30
C GLU A 367 -2.10 20.49 15.57
N ARG A 368 -3.26 19.85 15.70
CA ARG A 368 -4.11 19.91 16.90
C ARG A 368 -4.00 18.68 17.78
N TYR A 369 -2.99 17.84 17.54
CA TYR A 369 -2.77 16.65 18.33
C TYR A 369 -2.45 17.03 19.78
N VAL A 370 -3.14 16.36 20.70
CA VAL A 370 -2.88 16.43 22.13
C VAL A 370 -2.79 14.98 22.62
N ARG A 371 -1.67 14.65 23.26
CA ARG A 371 -1.40 13.30 23.77
C ARG A 371 -2.48 12.87 24.75
N SER A 372 -3.13 11.72 24.48
CA SER A 372 -4.17 11.17 25.34
C SER A 372 -3.63 10.81 26.72
N THR A 373 -4.41 10.96 27.79
CA THR A 373 -4.00 10.55 29.15
C THR A 373 -3.84 9.02 29.26
N GLY A 374 -3.21 8.54 30.33
CA GLY A 374 -3.02 7.11 30.60
C GLY A 374 -1.57 6.63 30.56
N PRO A 375 -1.33 5.32 30.75
CA PRO A 375 -0.01 4.74 31.03
C PRO A 375 0.97 4.94 29.87
N LEU A 376 2.27 4.82 30.15
CA LEU A 376 3.30 4.78 29.12
C LEU A 376 3.16 3.50 28.28
N LEU A 377 3.67 3.52 27.05
CA LEU A 377 3.76 2.32 26.23
C LEU A 377 4.78 1.36 26.87
N SER A 378 4.49 0.06 26.92
CA SER A 378 5.42 -0.96 27.40
C SER A 378 6.29 -1.54 26.28
N SER A 379 6.02 -1.13 25.04
CA SER A 379 6.78 -1.49 23.84
C SER A 379 8.03 -0.62 23.69
N PRO A 380 9.16 -1.20 23.26
CA PRO A 380 10.29 -0.41 22.76
C PRO A 380 9.87 0.57 21.67
N VAL A 381 10.53 1.73 21.64
CA VAL A 381 10.32 2.77 20.62
C VAL A 381 11.61 2.96 19.83
N LEU A 382 11.52 2.91 18.50
CA LEU A 382 12.55 3.35 17.59
C LEU A 382 12.11 4.68 16.97
N ALA A 383 12.70 5.77 17.45
CA ALA A 383 12.50 7.11 16.93
C ALA A 383 13.52 7.38 15.80
N VAL A 384 13.05 7.75 14.61
CA VAL A 384 13.94 7.98 13.45
C VAL A 384 13.66 9.32 12.80
N ALA A 385 14.72 10.08 12.50
CA ALA A 385 14.63 11.35 11.78
C ALA A 385 15.65 11.44 10.65
N GLY A 386 15.27 12.14 9.58
CA GLY A 386 16.18 12.49 8.50
C GLY A 386 17.05 13.68 8.92
N ARG A 387 18.36 13.63 8.65
CA ARG A 387 19.32 14.70 8.99
C ARG A 387 19.01 16.02 8.30
N GLN A 388 18.29 15.98 7.17
CA GLN A 388 17.86 17.17 6.44
C GLN A 388 16.36 17.47 6.62
N ASP A 389 15.66 16.76 7.51
CA ASP A 389 14.25 17.03 7.80
C ASP A 389 14.12 18.31 8.63
N LYS A 390 13.50 19.34 8.04
CA LYS A 390 13.25 20.64 8.68
C LYS A 390 12.07 20.62 9.66
N THR A 391 11.34 19.52 9.74
CA THR A 391 10.13 19.37 10.57
C THR A 391 10.37 18.57 11.84
N THR A 392 11.59 18.08 12.02
CA THR A 392 12.04 17.40 13.24
C THR A 392 13.34 18.00 13.73
N ASP A 393 13.54 17.98 15.04
CA ASP A 393 14.76 18.46 15.69
C ASP A 393 15.21 17.45 16.76
N PRO A 394 16.49 17.44 17.16
CA PRO A 394 16.99 16.45 18.11
C PRO A 394 16.25 16.39 19.44
N ASP A 395 15.95 17.54 20.05
CA ASP A 395 15.22 17.60 21.32
C ASP A 395 13.78 17.12 21.17
N GLY A 396 13.14 17.50 20.07
CA GLY A 396 11.81 17.05 19.70
C GLY A 396 11.74 15.54 19.48
N MET A 397 12.76 14.94 18.84
CA MET A 397 12.81 13.49 18.65
C MET A 397 13.15 12.74 19.95
N LEU A 398 13.99 13.30 20.83
CA LEU A 398 14.26 12.75 22.16
C LEU A 398 13.00 12.68 23.04
N ALA A 399 12.00 13.53 22.79
CA ALA A 399 10.74 13.51 23.53
C ALA A 399 9.98 12.17 23.43
N TRP A 400 10.29 11.30 22.47
CA TRP A 400 9.75 9.93 22.40
C TRP A 400 10.15 9.05 23.60
N GLU A 401 11.26 9.33 24.27
CA GLU A 401 11.69 8.61 25.47
C GLU A 401 10.66 8.73 26.60
N ARG A 402 9.93 9.85 26.67
CA ARG A 402 8.90 10.10 27.68
C ARG A 402 7.61 9.31 27.46
N GLU A 403 7.49 8.62 26.32
CA GLU A 403 6.25 7.94 25.93
C GLU A 403 6.28 6.42 26.11
N THR A 404 7.43 5.86 26.51
CA THR A 404 7.60 4.43 26.78
C THR A 404 8.26 4.18 28.13
N SER A 405 7.89 3.09 28.79
CA SER A 405 8.61 2.55 29.96
C SER A 405 9.66 1.50 29.58
N ALA A 406 9.74 1.14 28.29
CA ALA A 406 10.79 0.30 27.73
C ALA A 406 11.92 1.17 27.13
N THR A 407 12.79 0.56 26.32
CA THR A 407 13.87 1.27 25.66
C THR A 407 13.36 2.19 24.56
N CYS A 408 13.89 3.42 24.51
CA CYS A 408 13.75 4.32 23.36
C CYS A 408 15.11 4.46 22.68
N GLU A 409 15.17 4.12 21.39
CA GLU A 409 16.36 4.33 20.56
C GLU A 409 16.10 5.48 19.57
N LEU A 410 17.04 6.41 19.47
CA LEU A 410 16.99 7.52 18.51
C LEU A 410 18.03 7.33 17.41
N VAL A 411 17.60 7.36 16.15
CA VAL A 411 18.46 7.20 14.97
C VAL A 411 18.29 8.37 14.01
N PHE A 412 19.41 8.92 13.53
CA PHE A 412 19.43 9.93 12.47
C PHE A 412 20.02 9.35 11.19
N VAL A 413 19.23 9.36 10.13
CA VAL A 413 19.58 8.83 8.81
C VAL A 413 19.77 9.96 7.79
N GLY A 414 20.42 9.70 6.67
CA GLY A 414 20.38 10.60 5.51
C GLY A 414 18.95 10.86 5.03
N GLY A 415 18.75 11.96 4.31
CA GLY A 415 17.48 12.33 3.70
C GLY A 415 16.71 13.43 4.44
N GLY A 416 15.77 14.05 3.71
CA GLY A 416 14.79 15.00 4.23
C GLY A 416 13.59 14.29 4.87
N HIS A 417 12.43 14.94 4.91
CA HIS A 417 11.22 14.37 5.54
C HIS A 417 10.81 13.00 5.00
N PHE A 418 11.03 12.74 3.70
CA PHE A 418 10.70 11.47 3.04
C PHE A 418 11.85 10.45 3.01
N PHE A 419 12.72 10.45 4.04
CA PHE A 419 13.87 9.54 4.17
C PHE A 419 13.53 8.04 4.20
N LEU A 420 12.26 7.66 4.22
CA LEU A 420 11.83 6.25 4.24
C LEU A 420 12.36 5.41 3.07
N GLN A 421 12.75 6.06 1.98
CA GLN A 421 13.35 5.38 0.82
C GLN A 421 14.83 5.07 0.99
N GLU A 422 15.50 5.75 1.92
CA GLU A 422 16.94 5.65 2.15
C GLU A 422 17.33 4.25 2.63
N GLU A 423 18.45 3.75 2.13
CA GLU A 423 18.91 2.41 2.48
C GLU A 423 19.39 2.35 3.94
N GLU A 424 19.94 3.45 4.46
CA GLU A 424 20.35 3.56 5.87
C GLU A 424 19.17 3.30 6.82
N PHE A 425 18.02 3.89 6.52
CA PHE A 425 16.79 3.68 7.28
C PHE A 425 16.28 2.24 7.16
N THR A 426 16.25 1.71 5.94
CA THR A 426 15.77 0.33 5.70
C THR A 426 16.68 -0.69 6.38
N GLN A 427 18.00 -0.49 6.35
CA GLN A 427 18.97 -1.30 7.07
C GLN A 427 18.76 -1.21 8.58
N ALA A 428 18.57 0.00 9.12
CA ALA A 428 18.31 0.19 10.53
C ALA A 428 17.06 -0.59 10.98
N LEU A 429 15.96 -0.49 10.23
CA LEU A 429 14.70 -1.18 10.50
C LEU A 429 14.86 -2.72 10.41
N ARG A 430 15.51 -3.24 9.36
CA ARG A 430 15.77 -4.68 9.18
C ARG A 430 16.51 -5.27 10.36
N LEU A 431 17.55 -4.59 10.86
CA LEU A 431 18.37 -5.07 11.98
C LEU A 431 17.53 -5.24 13.25
N ARG A 432 16.68 -4.25 13.59
CA ARG A 432 15.82 -4.34 14.79
C ARG A 432 14.74 -5.41 14.64
N LEU A 433 14.08 -5.47 13.49
CA LEU A 433 13.05 -6.48 13.24
C LEU A 433 13.61 -7.91 13.25
N THR A 434 14.80 -8.12 12.70
CA THR A 434 15.49 -9.42 12.72
C THR A 434 15.83 -9.81 14.16
N HIS A 435 16.44 -8.90 14.92
CA HIS A 435 16.78 -9.14 16.33
C HIS A 435 15.54 -9.48 17.18
N ILE A 436 14.42 -8.78 16.95
CA ILE A 436 13.15 -9.08 17.60
C ILE A 436 12.64 -10.46 17.20
N GLY A 437 12.65 -10.78 15.90
CA GLY A 437 12.25 -12.08 15.37
C GLY A 437 13.04 -13.23 16.01
N ASP A 438 14.36 -13.08 16.13
CA ASP A 438 15.24 -14.09 16.74
C ASP A 438 14.94 -14.28 18.24
N ARG A 439 14.74 -13.18 18.98
CA ARG A 439 14.36 -13.25 20.41
C ARG A 439 13.00 -13.92 20.62
N LEU A 440 12.05 -13.67 19.72
CA LEU A 440 10.73 -14.31 19.77
C LEU A 440 10.83 -15.81 19.50
N ARG A 441 11.65 -16.23 18.54
CA ARG A 441 11.92 -17.65 18.24
C ARG A 441 12.58 -18.38 19.41
N VAL A 442 13.58 -17.77 20.07
CA VAL A 442 14.21 -18.38 21.26
C VAL A 442 13.20 -18.57 22.38
N ARG A 443 12.34 -17.58 22.66
CA ARG A 443 11.28 -17.71 23.68
C ARG A 443 10.28 -18.82 23.37
N GLN A 444 9.90 -18.99 22.11
CA GLN A 444 9.01 -20.07 21.67
C GLN A 444 9.69 -21.46 21.74
N GLY A 445 11.01 -21.53 21.48
CA GLY A 445 11.79 -22.77 21.61
C GLY A 445 11.97 -23.23 23.05
N VAL A 446 12.17 -22.29 23.99
CA VAL A 446 12.30 -22.60 25.43
C VAL A 446 10.96 -23.05 26.03
N SER A 447 9.82 -22.49 25.62
CA SER A 447 8.51 -22.94 26.14
C SER A 447 8.10 -24.33 25.64
N ALA A 448 8.58 -24.75 24.47
CA ALA A 448 8.36 -26.10 23.94
C ALA A 448 9.24 -27.17 24.63
N GLY A 449 10.44 -26.81 25.09
CA GLY A 449 11.35 -27.72 25.79
C GLY A 449 10.99 -27.99 27.26
N GLY A 450 10.25 -27.09 27.91
CA GLY A 450 9.84 -27.22 29.32
C GLY A 450 8.64 -28.15 29.58
N ALA A 451 7.95 -28.60 28.53
CA ALA A 451 6.78 -29.48 28.64
C ALA A 451 7.10 -30.99 28.54
N LEU A 452 8.38 -31.37 28.45
CA LEU A 452 8.85 -32.76 28.34
C LEU A 452 9.47 -33.32 29.62
N LEU A 453 9.36 -32.61 30.75
CA LEU A 453 9.82 -33.07 32.06
C LEU A 453 8.74 -32.81 33.12
N LYS A 454 7.66 -33.59 33.10
CA LYS A 454 6.86 -33.94 34.28
C LYS A 454 6.22 -35.30 34.09
#